data_AF-A0A7K1ZGS0-F1
#
_entry.id   AF-A0A7K1ZGS0-F1
#
_cell.length_a   1.000
_cell.length_b   1.000
_cell.length_c   1.000
_cell.angle_alpha   90.00
_cell.angle_beta   90.00
_cell.angle_gamma   90.00
#
_symmetry.space_group_name_H-M   'P 1'
#
loop_
_entity.id
_entity.type
_entity.pdbx_description
1 polymer ?
#
loop_
_entity_poly.entity_id
_entity_poly.type
_entity_poly.pdbx_seq_one_letter_code
_entity_poly.pdbx_strand_id
1 'polypeptide(L)'
;MSAYKDLTPPDEGRSITMEQGRLNVPDRPVIPFIEGDGTGPDIWAAAQHVFDHAVRYAYGNTRQIVWFEVFAGEKAKNKFDEWLPNLS
;
A
#
# COMPACT_ATOMS: atom_id res chain seq x y z
N MET A 1 -9.76 -2.72 17.10
CA MET A 1 -10.63 -3.45 16.16
C MET A 1 -10.10 -3.14 14.76
N SER A 2 -9.79 -4.16 13.95
CA SER A 2 -9.33 -3.90 12.59
C SER A 2 -10.45 -3.18 11.83
N ALA A 3 -10.13 -2.06 11.19
CA ALA A 3 -11.03 -1.37 10.27
C ALA A 3 -11.16 -2.14 8.93
N TYR A 4 -10.57 -3.33 8.85
CA TYR A 4 -10.60 -4.16 7.67
C TYR A 4 -11.03 -5.57 8.07
N LYS A 5 -12.04 -6.12 7.38
CA LYS A 5 -12.61 -7.44 7.71
C LYS A 5 -11.58 -8.56 7.62
N ASP A 6 -10.79 -8.56 6.55
CA ASP A 6 -9.89 -9.65 6.18
C ASP A 6 -8.43 -9.20 5.94
N LEU A 7 -8.11 -7.94 6.25
CA LEU A 7 -6.76 -7.40 6.15
C LEU A 7 -6.31 -6.74 7.45
N THR A 8 -5.02 -6.67 7.66
CA THR A 8 -4.42 -5.93 8.77
C THR A 8 -3.33 -5.05 8.17
N PRO A 9 -3.40 -3.73 8.35
CA PRO A 9 -2.33 -2.84 7.93
C PRO A 9 -1.01 -3.22 8.63
N PRO A 10 0.14 -3.00 7.97
CA PRO A 10 1.45 -3.23 8.57
C PRO A 10 1.69 -2.33 9.79
N ASP A 11 2.29 -2.89 10.85
CA ASP A 11 2.57 -2.20 12.10
C ASP A 11 3.84 -1.30 12.02
N GLU A 12 4.65 -1.46 10.97
CA GLU A 12 5.92 -0.73 10.80
C GLU A 12 5.74 0.74 10.36
N GLY A 13 4.51 1.14 10.01
CA GLY A 13 4.17 2.45 9.48
C GLY A 13 2.98 3.11 10.19
N ARG A 14 2.67 4.34 9.77
CA ARG A 14 1.49 5.08 10.23
C ARG A 14 0.65 5.57 9.06
N SER A 15 -0.66 5.63 9.23
CA SER A 15 -1.58 6.17 8.23
C SER A 15 -1.34 7.66 7.98
N ILE A 16 -1.55 8.08 6.73
CA ILE A 16 -1.60 9.49 6.37
C ILE A 16 -2.94 10.05 6.88
N THR A 17 -2.91 11.21 7.55
CA THR A 17 -4.12 11.88 8.05
C THR A 17 -4.34 13.22 7.35
N MET A 18 -5.57 13.71 7.39
CA MET A 18 -5.96 15.02 6.86
C MET A 18 -6.52 15.86 8.00
N GLU A 19 -5.90 17.01 8.27
CA GLU A 19 -6.36 17.96 9.28
C GLU A 19 -6.49 19.33 8.64
N GLN A 20 -7.69 19.92 8.72
CA GLN A 20 -7.96 21.28 8.20
C GLN A 20 -7.55 21.46 6.72
N GLY A 21 -7.70 20.41 5.90
CA GLY A 21 -7.33 20.43 4.48
C GLY A 21 -5.84 20.26 4.20
N ARG A 22 -5.01 20.00 5.21
CA ARG A 22 -3.58 19.68 5.04
C ARG A 22 -3.31 18.21 5.33
N LEU A 23 -2.55 17.58 4.43
CA LEU A 23 -2.03 16.23 4.63
C LEU A 23 -0.94 16.24 5.70
N ASN A 24 -1.10 15.41 6.72
CA ASN A 24 -0.06 15.07 7.67
C ASN A 24 0.51 13.70 7.27
N VAL A 25 1.69 13.73 6.65
CA VAL A 25 2.38 12.53 6.16
C VAL A 25 3.52 12.15 7.11
N PRO A 26 3.47 10.99 7.79
CA PRO A 26 4.56 10.54 8.66
C PRO A 26 5.80 10.14 7.85
N ASP A 27 6.96 9.98 8.50
CA ASP A 27 8.20 9.56 7.82
C ASP A 27 8.16 8.11 7.30
N ARG A 28 7.27 7.29 7.88
CA ARG A 28 6.97 5.92 7.45
C ARG A 28 5.48 5.77 7.13
N PRO A 29 4.99 6.33 6.01
CA PRO A 29 3.58 6.24 5.67
C PRO A 29 3.22 4.84 5.20
N VAL A 30 2.08 4.34 5.66
CA VAL A 30 1.43 3.15 5.08
C VAL A 30 0.71 3.58 3.79
N ILE A 31 1.08 3.00 2.66
CA ILE A 31 0.47 3.29 1.35
C ILE A 31 -0.15 2.00 0.80
N PRO A 32 -1.48 1.95 0.65
CA PRO A 32 -2.13 0.81 0.03
C PRO A 32 -1.85 0.76 -1.48
N PHE A 33 -1.62 -0.44 -2.01
CA PHE A 33 -1.45 -0.66 -3.44
C PHE A 33 -2.25 -1.89 -3.90
N ILE A 34 -2.69 -1.87 -5.15
CA ILE A 34 -3.28 -3.03 -5.83
C ILE A 34 -2.25 -3.46 -6.88
N GLU A 35 -1.77 -4.70 -6.79
CA GLU A 35 -0.79 -5.25 -7.72
C GLU A 35 -1.33 -5.34 -9.16
N GLY A 36 -2.65 -5.56 -9.29
CA GLY A 36 -3.34 -5.74 -10.56
C GLY A 36 -3.24 -7.17 -11.09
N ASP A 37 -3.75 -7.37 -12.31
CA ASP A 37 -3.78 -8.67 -12.99
C ASP A 37 -2.90 -8.65 -14.27
N GLY A 38 -2.67 -9.81 -14.87
CA GLY A 38 -1.86 -9.93 -16.09
C GLY A 38 -0.41 -9.50 -15.85
N THR A 39 0.05 -8.43 -16.52
CA THR A 39 1.41 -7.87 -16.34
C THR A 39 1.53 -6.96 -15.11
N GLY A 40 0.45 -6.77 -14.34
CA GLY A 40 0.42 -5.95 -13.14
C GLY A 40 1.53 -6.28 -12.13
N PRO A 41 1.69 -7.55 -11.70
CA PRO A 41 2.73 -7.95 -10.76
C PRO A 41 4.16 -7.61 -11.21
N ASP A 42 4.48 -7.82 -12.48
CA ASP A 42 5.81 -7.52 -13.02
C ASP A 42 6.08 -6.01 -13.05
N ILE A 43 5.08 -5.22 -13.45
CA ILE A 43 5.16 -3.76 -13.47
C ILE A 43 5.26 -3.20 -12.05
N TRP A 44 4.46 -3.74 -11.12
CA TRP A 44 4.46 -3.31 -9.73
C TRP A 44 5.79 -3.62 -9.05
N ALA A 45 6.35 -4.82 -9.22
CA ALA A 45 7.65 -5.16 -8.67
C ALA A 45 8.73 -4.17 -9.13
N ALA A 46 8.76 -3.84 -10.42
CA ALA A 46 9.68 -2.83 -10.95
C ALA A 46 9.41 -1.42 -10.39
N ALA A 47 8.14 -1.01 -10.30
CA ALA A 47 7.76 0.30 -9.79
C ALA A 47 8.13 0.47 -8.32
N GLN A 48 7.85 -0.54 -7.48
CA GLN A 48 8.20 -0.54 -6.06
C GLN A 48 9.69 -0.32 -5.87
N HIS A 49 10.54 -1.04 -6.61
CA HIS A 49 11.99 -0.84 -6.58
C HIS A 49 12.38 0.60 -6.90
N VAL A 50 11.79 1.21 -7.94
CA VAL A 50 12.08 2.60 -8.32
C VAL A 50 11.69 3.57 -7.20
N PHE A 51 10.50 3.40 -6.60
CA PHE A 51 10.03 4.27 -5.51
C PHE A 51 10.89 4.13 -4.26
N ASP A 52 11.19 2.90 -3.83
CA ASP A 52 12.01 2.65 -2.64
C ASP A 52 13.40 3.25 -2.79
N HIS A 53 14.02 3.13 -3.97
CA HIS A 53 15.30 3.74 -4.27
C HIS A 53 15.23 5.27 -4.33
N ALA A 54 14.19 5.85 -4.93
CA ALA A 54 14.04 7.30 -5.02
C ALA A 54 13.88 7.93 -3.63
N VAL A 55 13.07 7.34 -2.75
CA VAL A 55 12.89 7.79 -1.36
C VAL A 55 14.20 7.68 -0.60
N ARG A 56 14.88 6.54 -0.70
CA ARG A 56 16.18 6.35 -0.04
C ARG A 56 17.25 7.32 -0.54
N TYR A 57 17.27 7.62 -1.84
CA TYR A 57 18.20 8.57 -2.42
C TYR A 57 17.96 10.00 -1.90
N ALA A 58 16.69 10.42 -1.84
CA ALA A 58 16.32 11.77 -1.41
C ALA A 58 16.44 12.00 0.10
N TYR A 59 16.19 10.96 0.91
CA TYR A 59 16.02 11.10 2.36
C TYR A 59 16.97 10.21 3.19
N GLY A 60 17.87 9.47 2.56
CA GLY A 60 18.68 8.46 3.22
C GLY A 60 17.80 7.41 3.89
N ASN A 61 18.04 7.16 5.18
CA ASN A 61 17.24 6.22 5.97
C ASN A 61 16.18 6.92 6.86
N THR A 62 15.98 8.24 6.68
CA THR A 62 15.05 9.01 7.53
C THR A 62 13.59 8.82 7.10
N ARG A 63 13.34 8.43 5.85
CA ARG A 63 12.01 8.14 5.31
C ARG A 63 11.98 6.82 4.56
N GLN A 64 10.85 6.14 4.62
CA GLN A 64 10.63 4.86 3.93
C GLN A 64 9.13 4.67 3.71
N ILE A 65 8.71 4.14 2.57
CA ILE A 65 7.31 3.77 2.34
C ILE A 65 7.06 2.39 2.93
N VAL A 66 5.92 2.24 3.60
CA VAL A 66 5.42 0.94 4.06
C VAL A 66 4.28 0.53 3.14
N TRP A 67 4.55 -0.38 2.21
CA TRP A 67 3.58 -0.84 1.23
C TRP A 67 2.58 -1.81 1.87
N PHE A 68 1.28 -1.56 1.65
CA PHE A 68 0.20 -2.40 2.13
C PHE A 68 -0.59 -2.95 0.95
N GLU A 69 -0.48 -4.26 0.68
CA GLU A 69 -1.23 -4.84 -0.42
C GLU A 69 -2.73 -4.90 -0.10
N VAL A 70 -3.54 -4.36 -1.01
CA VAL A 70 -5.00 -4.51 -1.03
C VAL A 70 -5.41 -5.18 -2.35
N PHE A 71 -6.49 -5.95 -2.30
CA PHE A 71 -6.82 -6.89 -3.38
C PHE A 71 -8.02 -6.40 -4.21
N ALA A 72 -7.86 -6.43 -5.53
CA ALA A 72 -8.93 -6.31 -6.51
C ALA A 72 -8.62 -7.19 -7.73
N GLY A 73 -9.62 -7.45 -8.58
CA GLY A 73 -9.44 -8.17 -9.84
C GLY A 73 -9.41 -9.69 -9.69
N GLU A 74 -8.76 -10.37 -10.63
CA GLU A 74 -8.59 -11.83 -10.65
C GLU A 74 -7.88 -12.32 -9.39
N LYS A 75 -6.84 -11.60 -8.94
CA LYS A 75 -6.14 -11.92 -7.70
C LYS A 75 -7.08 -11.92 -6.49
N ALA A 76 -8.01 -10.95 -6.42
CA ALA A 76 -9.02 -10.92 -5.38
C ALA A 76 -10.05 -12.04 -5.52
N LYS A 77 -10.54 -12.30 -6.74
CA LYS A 77 -11.49 -13.37 -7.02
C LYS A 77 -10.93 -14.74 -6.60
N ASN A 78 -9.66 -15.00 -6.88
CA ASN A 78 -9.01 -16.25 -6.50
C ASN A 78 -8.81 -16.40 -4.98
N LYS A 79 -8.66 -15.29 -4.25
CA LYS A 79 -8.36 -15.29 -2.80
C LYS A 79 -9.59 -15.20 -1.91
N PHE A 80 -10.58 -14.40 -2.30
CA PHE A 80 -11.77 -14.08 -1.49
C PHE A 80 -13.08 -14.51 -2.16
N ASP A 81 -13.03 -15.12 -3.34
CA ASP A 81 -14.20 -15.40 -4.19
C ASP A 81 -15.00 -14.16 -4.61
N GLU A 82 -14.41 -12.97 -4.44
CA GLU A 82 -14.98 -11.67 -4.76
C GLU A 82 -14.01 -10.84 -5.63
N TRP A 83 -14.53 -10.19 -6.68
CA TRP A 83 -13.73 -9.36 -7.59
C TRP A 83 -13.26 -8.04 -6.96
N LEU A 84 -14.05 -7.51 -6.04
CA LEU A 84 -13.77 -6.28 -5.32
C LEU A 84 -14.23 -6.46 -3.87
N PRO A 85 -13.43 -7.14 -3.04
CA PRO A 85 -13.83 -7.42 -1.66
C PRO A 85 -14.04 -6.12 -0.91
N ASN A 86 -15.11 -6.09 -0.09
CA ASN A 86 -15.25 -5.01 0.87
C ASN A 86 -14.26 -5.26 2.01
N LEU A 87 -13.09 -4.65 1.87
CA LEU A 87 -12.00 -4.78 2.80
C LEU A 87 -12.10 -3.77 3.94
N SER A 88 -13.07 -2.84 3.94
CA SER A 88 -13.25 -1.79 4.97
C SER A 88 -14.20 -2.20 6.10
#